data_AF-A0A150KUI6-F1
#
_entry.id   AF-A0A150KUI6-F1
#
_cell.length_a   1.000
_cell.length_b   1.000
_cell.length_c   1.000
_cell.angle_alpha   90.00
_cell.angle_beta   90.00
_cell.angle_gamma   90.00
#
_symmetry.space_group_name_H-M   'P 1'
#
loop_
_entity.id
_entity.type
_entity.pdbx_description
1 polymer ?
#
loop_
_entity_poly.entity_id
_entity_poly.type
_entity_poly.pdbx_seq_one_letter_code
_entity_poly.pdbx_strand_id
1 'polypeptide(L)'
;MPQQRVYHDYVNEKLVPYWYVLTFKPCEIDWDKPVYYFDVIKPFDYIERDQFDESIITFSLKISDFLVNKNYTNKIGINLIAVKKRIQNNFIDPDVVHQFILPYPDVEEILHLVPNTRMLEYQIN
;
A
#
# COMPACT_ATOMS: atom_id res chain seq x y z
N MET A 1 8.25 -7.01 6.02
CA MET A 1 7.87 -5.74 5.40
C MET A 1 7.41 -6.07 4.00
N PRO A 2 6.23 -5.59 3.58
CA PRO A 2 5.67 -5.99 2.31
C PRO A 2 6.54 -5.44 1.19
N GLN A 3 6.60 -6.17 0.09
CA GLN A 3 7.17 -5.65 -1.14
C GLN A 3 6.23 -4.57 -1.69
N GLN A 4 6.77 -3.39 -1.96
CA GLN A 4 6.02 -2.24 -2.46
C GLN A 4 6.36 -2.02 -3.93
N ARG A 5 5.35 -1.91 -4.79
CA ARG A 5 5.53 -1.72 -6.24
C ARG A 5 4.60 -0.63 -6.75
N VAL A 6 5.08 0.16 -7.71
CA VAL A 6 4.24 1.08 -8.49
C VAL A 6 4.20 0.58 -9.92
N TYR A 7 3.02 0.16 -10.35
CA TYR A 7 2.76 -0.23 -11.73
C TYR A 7 2.37 1.00 -12.53
N HIS A 8 2.92 1.11 -13.72
CA HIS A 8 2.72 2.24 -14.63
C HIS A 8 1.95 1.81 -15.86
N ASP A 9 1.14 2.71 -16.40
CA ASP A 9 0.34 2.49 -17.59
C ASP A 9 0.37 3.74 -18.49
N TYR A 10 0.07 3.57 -19.77
CA TYR A 10 -0.05 4.67 -20.72
C TYR A 10 -1.49 5.20 -20.74
N VAL A 11 -1.69 6.43 -20.24
CA VAL A 11 -2.97 7.13 -20.30
C VAL A 11 -2.80 8.37 -21.16
N ASN A 12 -3.57 8.47 -22.26
CA ASN A 12 -3.42 9.53 -23.27
C ASN A 12 -1.96 9.67 -23.77
N GLU A 13 -1.34 8.53 -24.15
CA GLU A 13 0.04 8.43 -24.63
C GLU A 13 1.12 8.84 -23.61
N LYS A 14 0.72 9.15 -22.37
CA LYS A 14 1.62 9.50 -21.28
C LYS A 14 1.74 8.32 -20.31
N LEU A 15 2.97 7.91 -20.07
CA LEU A 15 3.28 6.95 -19.01
C LEU A 15 3.03 7.59 -17.65
N VAL A 16 2.13 7.02 -16.86
CA VAL A 16 1.75 7.50 -15.54
C VAL A 16 1.74 6.36 -14.53
N PRO A 17 2.06 6.63 -13.25
CA PRO A 17 1.76 5.69 -12.17
C PRO A 17 0.27 5.37 -12.14
N TYR A 18 -0.06 4.09 -12.06
CA TYR A 18 -1.44 3.61 -12.19
C TYR A 18 -1.90 2.87 -10.93
N TRP A 19 -1.11 1.90 -10.46
CA TRP A 19 -1.40 1.15 -9.25
C TRP A 19 -0.23 1.16 -8.29
N TYR A 20 -0.55 1.18 -7.00
CA TYR A 20 0.38 0.86 -5.94
C TYR A 20 -0.03 -0.46 -5.29
N VAL A 21 0.96 -1.34 -5.14
CA VAL A 21 0.73 -2.73 -4.75
C VAL A 21 1.63 -3.11 -3.60
N LEU A 22 1.03 -3.68 -2.56
CA LEU A 22 1.71 -4.29 -1.42
C LEU A 22 1.61 -5.80 -1.56
N THR A 23 2.74 -6.50 -1.68
CA THR A 23 2.79 -7.97 -1.70
C THR A 23 3.39 -8.48 -0.40
N PHE A 24 2.73 -9.45 0.21
CA PHE A 24 3.06 -10.01 1.51
C PHE A 24 3.58 -11.44 1.36
N LYS A 25 4.53 -11.83 2.20
CA LYS A 25 4.89 -13.24 2.34
C LYS A 25 3.75 -14.01 3.01
N PRO A 26 3.67 -15.33 2.82
CA PRO A 26 2.74 -16.17 3.58
C PRO A 26 2.85 -15.89 5.09
N CYS A 27 1.69 -15.73 5.74
CA CYS A 27 1.57 -15.42 7.18
C CYS A 27 2.24 -14.10 7.63
N GLU A 28 2.58 -13.18 6.72
CA GLU A 28 3.15 -11.89 7.10
C GLU A 28 2.10 -10.94 7.72
N ILE A 29 0.84 -11.05 7.29
CA ILE A 29 -0.28 -10.35 7.93
C ILE A 29 -0.77 -11.20 9.10
N ASP A 30 -0.67 -10.63 10.29
CA ASP A 30 -1.31 -11.16 11.49
C ASP A 30 -2.72 -10.57 11.60
N TRP A 31 -3.72 -11.31 11.12
CA TRP A 31 -5.11 -10.88 11.06
C TRP A 31 -5.81 -10.79 12.44
N ASP A 32 -5.12 -11.13 13.53
CA ASP A 32 -5.61 -10.92 14.89
C ASP A 32 -5.17 -9.56 15.47
N LYS A 33 -4.21 -8.89 14.80
CA LYS A 33 -3.84 -7.52 15.14
C LYS A 33 -4.80 -6.51 14.53
N PRO A 34 -5.02 -5.37 15.20
CA PRO A 34 -5.92 -4.34 14.68
C PRO A 34 -5.32 -3.54 13.52
N VAL A 35 -3.98 -3.40 13.50
CA VAL A 35 -3.28 -2.53 12.56
C VAL A 35 -1.99 -3.20 12.07
N TYR A 36 -1.76 -3.13 10.76
CA TYR A 36 -0.48 -3.45 10.14
C TYR A 36 0.26 -2.16 9.79
N TYR A 37 1.42 -1.91 10.39
CA TYR A 37 2.24 -0.75 10.07
C TYR A 37 3.36 -1.12 9.09
N PHE A 38 3.55 -0.30 8.06
CA PHE A 38 4.67 -0.42 7.12
C PHE A 38 5.30 0.94 6.87
N ASP A 39 6.59 0.92 6.54
CA ASP A 39 7.33 2.13 6.16
C ASP A 39 6.97 2.50 4.72
N VAL A 40 6.81 3.80 4.45
CA VAL A 40 6.63 4.26 3.07
C VAL A 40 8.00 4.38 2.42
N ILE A 41 8.30 3.49 1.47
CA ILE A 41 9.64 3.46 0.85
C ILE A 41 9.59 4.22 -0.47
N LYS A 42 10.53 5.15 -0.65
CA LYS A 42 10.88 5.74 -1.95
C LYS A 42 12.38 5.49 -2.18
N PRO A 43 12.84 5.32 -3.43
CA PRO A 43 12.09 5.35 -4.70
C PRO A 43 11.33 4.03 -4.99
N PHE A 44 10.36 4.08 -5.90
CA PHE A 44 9.66 2.89 -6.39
C PHE A 44 10.27 2.46 -7.73
N ASP A 45 10.45 1.16 -7.91
CA ASP A 45 10.86 0.59 -9.20
C ASP A 45 9.79 0.81 -10.27
N TYR A 46 10.22 1.00 -11.51
CA TYR A 46 9.34 1.02 -12.67
C TYR A 46 8.94 -0.40 -13.04
N ILE A 47 7.63 -0.64 -13.09
CA ILE A 47 7.04 -1.91 -13.49
C ILE A 47 5.87 -1.60 -14.41
N GLU A 48 5.83 -2.23 -15.57
CA GLU A 48 4.70 -2.06 -16.50
C GLU A 48 3.47 -2.81 -15.96
N ARG A 49 2.28 -2.23 -16.14
CA ARG A 49 1.03 -2.78 -15.62
C ARG A 49 0.76 -4.21 -16.12
N ASP A 50 1.19 -4.55 -17.32
CA ASP A 50 1.08 -5.89 -17.90
C ASP A 50 1.92 -6.95 -17.18
N GLN A 51 2.91 -6.54 -16.39
CA GLN A 51 3.71 -7.41 -15.52
C GLN A 51 3.01 -7.72 -14.20
N PHE A 52 1.79 -7.22 -14.00
CA PHE A 52 1.00 -7.49 -12.80
C PHE A 52 0.59 -8.97 -12.73
N ASP A 53 1.02 -9.66 -11.66
CA ASP A 53 0.72 -11.07 -11.47
C ASP A 53 -0.73 -11.28 -10.98
N GLU A 54 -1.63 -11.50 -11.94
CA GLU A 54 -3.05 -11.77 -11.68
C GLU A 54 -3.31 -13.12 -11.00
N SER A 55 -2.31 -14.01 -10.89
CA SER A 55 -2.48 -15.30 -10.21
C SER A 55 -2.48 -15.15 -8.68
N ILE A 56 -1.99 -14.03 -8.16
CA ILE A 56 -1.97 -13.73 -6.73
C ILE A 56 -3.32 -13.15 -6.30
N ILE A 57 -3.95 -13.76 -5.28
CA ILE A 57 -5.20 -13.26 -4.73
C ILE A 57 -4.96 -11.86 -4.15
N THR A 58 -5.58 -10.90 -4.81
CA THR A 58 -5.39 -9.47 -4.57
C THR A 58 -6.68 -8.85 -4.08
N PHE A 59 -6.59 -8.03 -3.02
CA PHE A 59 -7.73 -7.29 -2.49
C PHE A 59 -7.50 -5.78 -2.61
N SER A 60 -8.48 -5.08 -3.16
CA SER A 60 -8.41 -3.62 -3.29
C SER A 60 -8.62 -2.95 -1.93
N LEU A 61 -7.74 -2.01 -1.60
CA LEU A 61 -7.88 -1.13 -0.44
C LEU A 61 -8.60 0.16 -0.83
N LYS A 62 -9.13 0.85 0.19
CA LYS A 62 -9.70 2.20 0.11
C LYS A 62 -8.86 3.14 0.97
N ILE A 63 -8.87 4.43 0.67
CA ILE A 63 -8.23 5.47 1.50
C ILE A 63 -8.63 5.35 2.98
N SER A 64 -9.92 5.06 3.25
CA SER A 64 -10.45 4.88 4.61
C SER A 64 -9.87 3.69 5.38
N ASP A 65 -9.19 2.75 4.70
CA ASP A 65 -8.53 1.62 5.37
C ASP A 65 -7.19 2.03 5.97
N PHE A 66 -6.65 3.19 5.61
CA PHE A 66 -5.36 3.65 6.08
C PHE A 66 -5.48 4.50 7.34
N LEU A 67 -4.49 4.35 8.21
CA LEU A 67 -4.36 5.05 9.47
C LEU A 67 -3.02 5.77 9.47
N VAL A 68 -3.06 7.10 9.54
CA VAL A 68 -1.85 7.91 9.73
C VAL A 68 -1.68 8.17 11.22
N ASN A 69 -0.51 7.82 11.75
CA ASN A 69 -0.20 8.04 13.16
C ASN A 69 0.79 9.21 13.30
N LYS A 70 0.38 10.26 14.02
CA LYS A 70 1.21 11.46 14.27
C LYS A 70 2.52 11.15 14.98
N ASN A 71 2.59 10.05 15.73
CA ASN A 71 3.78 9.63 16.46
C ASN A 71 4.70 8.73 15.62
N TYR A 72 4.26 8.26 14.45
CA TYR A 72 5.04 7.44 13.52
C TYR A 72 5.02 8.09 12.14
N THR A 73 5.73 9.22 12.01
CA THR A 73 5.71 10.06 10.80
C THR A 73 6.17 9.37 9.53
N ASN A 74 6.88 8.25 9.62
CA ASN A 74 7.40 7.51 8.46
C ASN A 74 6.61 6.23 8.16
N LYS A 75 5.54 5.95 8.93
CA LYS A 75 4.74 4.72 8.80
C LYS A 75 3.30 5.03 8.44
N ILE A 76 2.74 4.16 7.61
CA ILE A 76 1.32 4.08 7.36
C ILE A 76 0.79 2.82 8.01
N GLY A 77 -0.33 2.95 8.73
CA GLY A 77 -1.08 1.81 9.25
C GLY A 77 -2.19 1.38 8.29
N ILE A 78 -2.49 0.09 8.24
CA ILE A 78 -3.67 -0.47 7.59
C ILE A 78 -4.60 -1.00 8.68
N ASN A 79 -5.85 -0.57 8.71
CA ASN A 79 -6.88 -1.04 9.63
C ASN A 79 -7.32 -2.46 9.24
N LEU A 80 -6.65 -3.47 9.83
CA LEU A 80 -6.92 -4.87 9.53
C LEU A 80 -8.33 -5.30 9.93
N ILE A 81 -8.93 -4.71 10.97
CA ILE A 81 -10.31 -5.04 11.37
C ILE A 81 -11.29 -4.71 10.25
N ALA A 82 -11.19 -3.51 9.69
CA ALA A 82 -12.06 -3.06 8.60
C ALA A 82 -11.83 -3.86 7.31
N VAL A 83 -10.55 -4.09 6.97
CA VAL A 83 -10.16 -4.86 5.78
C VAL A 83 -10.61 -6.32 5.90
N LYS A 84 -10.33 -6.99 7.02
CA LYS A 84 -10.74 -8.38 7.30
C LYS A 84 -12.23 -8.56 7.14
N LYS A 85 -13.03 -7.67 7.74
CA LYS A 85 -14.50 -7.69 7.63
C LYS A 85 -14.95 -7.58 6.17
N ARG A 86 -14.34 -6.70 5.37
CA ARG A 86 -14.68 -6.55 3.96
C ARG A 86 -14.28 -7.76 3.12
N ILE A 87 -13.13 -8.37 3.39
CA ILE A 87 -12.70 -9.60 2.70
C ILE A 87 -13.71 -10.72 2.98
N GLN A 88 -14.07 -10.92 4.25
CA GLN A 88 -15.04 -11.93 4.67
C GLN A 88 -16.45 -11.68 4.12
N ASN A 89 -16.88 -10.42 3.98
CA ASN A 89 -18.14 -10.07 3.33
C ASN A 89 -18.19 -10.47 1.84
N ASN A 90 -17.03 -10.69 1.21
CA ASN A 90 -16.92 -11.25 -0.14
C ASN A 90 -16.74 -12.78 -0.13
N PHE A 91 -16.96 -13.43 1.02
CA PHE A 91 -16.78 -14.88 1.22
C PHE A 91 -15.36 -15.39 0.97
N ILE A 92 -14.37 -14.52 1.16
CA ILE A 92 -12.94 -14.85 1.01
C ILE A 92 -12.34 -15.04 2.40
N ASP A 93 -11.46 -16.04 2.53
CA ASP A 93 -10.62 -16.20 3.71
C ASP A 93 -9.51 -15.13 3.71
N PRO A 94 -9.39 -14.26 4.73
CA PRO A 94 -8.31 -13.30 4.83
C PRO A 94 -6.91 -13.89 4.66
N ASP A 95 -6.68 -15.13 5.10
CA ASP A 95 -5.36 -15.77 5.02
C ASP A 95 -4.92 -16.11 3.59
N VAL A 96 -5.85 -16.16 2.63
CA VAL A 96 -5.50 -16.40 1.22
C VAL A 96 -5.14 -15.11 0.47
N VAL A 97 -5.40 -13.94 1.04
CA VAL A 97 -5.08 -12.64 0.43
C VAL A 97 -3.62 -12.30 0.69
N HIS A 98 -2.82 -12.32 -0.37
CA HIS A 98 -1.37 -12.08 -0.29
C HIS A 98 -0.95 -10.74 -0.91
N GLN A 99 -1.91 -10.01 -1.48
CA GLN A 99 -1.62 -8.76 -2.14
C GLN A 99 -2.73 -7.73 -1.91
N PHE A 100 -2.33 -6.49 -1.68
CA PHE A 100 -3.22 -5.35 -1.68
C PHE A 100 -2.91 -4.41 -2.84
N ILE A 101 -3.95 -3.80 -3.39
CA ILE A 101 -3.85 -2.87 -4.51
C ILE A 101 -4.64 -1.60 -4.25
N LEU A 102 -4.09 -0.47 -4.69
CA LEU A 102 -4.71 0.84 -4.61
C LEU A 102 -4.44 1.62 -5.92
N PRO A 103 -5.42 2.40 -6.44
CA PRO A 103 -5.14 3.39 -7.48
C PRO A 103 -4.07 4.37 -7.02
N TYR A 104 -3.14 4.74 -7.90
CA TYR A 104 -2.07 5.67 -7.54
C TYR A 104 -2.56 7.05 -7.06
N PRO A 105 -3.63 7.66 -7.61
CA PRO A 105 -4.14 8.93 -7.08
C PRO A 105 -4.49 8.88 -5.59
N ASP A 106 -5.05 7.76 -5.12
CA ASP A 106 -5.38 7.56 -3.71
C ASP A 106 -4.10 7.46 -2.85
N VAL A 107 -2.99 6.94 -3.41
CA VAL A 107 -1.69 6.92 -2.73
C VAL A 107 -1.21 8.34 -2.51
N GLU A 108 -1.30 9.21 -3.51
CA GLU A 108 -0.90 10.61 -3.38
C GLU A 108 -1.70 11.29 -2.28
N GLU A 109 -3.01 11.05 -2.20
CA GLU A 109 -3.85 11.57 -1.13
C GLU A 109 -3.37 11.09 0.25
N ILE A 110 -3.12 9.79 0.41
CA ILE A 110 -2.60 9.23 1.67
C ILE A 110 -1.24 9.85 2.04
N LEU A 111 -0.34 10.04 1.07
CA LEU A 111 0.97 10.66 1.31
C LEU A 111 0.85 12.12 1.76
N HIS A 112 -0.16 12.86 1.29
CA HIS A 112 -0.44 14.21 1.79
C HIS A 112 -0.97 14.21 3.23
N LEU A 113 -1.59 13.11 3.69
CA LEU A 113 -2.05 12.96 5.07
C LEU A 113 -0.91 12.66 6.05
N VAL A 114 0.19 12.08 5.57
CA VAL A 114 1.40 11.85 6.37
C VAL A 114 2.11 13.19 6.61
N PRO A 115 2.37 13.59 7.88
CA PRO A 115 3.11 14.82 8.15
C PRO A 115 4.44 14.82 7.41
N ASN A 116 4.66 15.80 6.53
CA ASN A 116 5.91 16.01 5.80
C ASN A 116 7.02 16.52 6.74
N THR A 117 7.34 15.77 7.80
CA THR A 117 8.56 16.00 8.56
C THR A 117 9.70 15.31 7.83
N ARG A 118 9.99 15.74 6.60
CA ARG A 118 11.34 15.59 6.07
C ARG A 118 12.21 16.44 6.98
N MET A 119 12.79 15.82 8.00
CA MET A 119 13.98 16.36 8.62
C MET A 119 14.95 16.56 7.46
N LEU A 120 15.08 17.82 7.02
CA LEU A 120 16.22 18.26 6.24
C LEU A 120 17.41 17.94 7.14
N GLU A 121 18.00 16.76 6.96
CA GLU A 121 19.36 16.53 7.39
C GLU A 121 20.17 17.56 6.62
N TYR A 122 20.49 18.66 7.31
CA TYR A 122 21.48 19.60 6.84
C TYR A 122 22.74 18.78 6.58
N GLN A 123 23.06 18.57 5.30
CA GLN A 123 24.41 18.18 4.91
C GLN A 123 25.30 19.37 5.25
N ILE A 124 25.85 19.36 6.45
CA ILE A 124 26.98 20.21 6.81
C ILE A 124 28.18 19.55 6.14
N ASN A 125 28.60 20.13 5.01
CA ASN A 125 29.96 19.97 4.49
C ASN A 125 30.95 20.68 5.41
#